data_AF-A0A965EEF1-F1
#
_entry.id   AF-A0A965EEF1-F1
#
_cell.length_a   1.000
_cell.length_b   1.000
_cell.length_c   1.000
_cell.angle_alpha   90.00
_cell.angle_beta   90.00
_cell.angle_gamma   90.00
#
_symmetry.space_group_name_H-M   'P 1'
#
loop_
_entity.id
_entity.type
_entity.pdbx_description
1 polymer ?
#
loop_
_entity_poly.entity_id
_entity_poly.type
_entity_poly.pdbx_seq_one_letter_code
_entity_poly.pdbx_strand_id
1 'polypeptide(L)'
;MYDDRVYEGPIRWGKEEVYWIDIFNAGKEKNPNLKFLSSRERDDLERRQSEWGYWGSSFWTKWVGADWGNGNGDFTHQFSCQFGELKSIEPDGRKYVNVELQNGTKFSLLGEGYNDVGLEIRIMDKEMGQVEVEWNRIQKVEFIKTPKRIENKFGNPLYGTVEAYGKKFTGYIQWDHDERISTDKLDGDSEDGDLSIEMGKIKSIERTGGRSLVVL
;
A
#
# COMPACT_ATOMS: atom_id res chain seq x y z
N MET A 1 2.90 16.23 21.40
CA MET A 1 4.28 16.40 21.89
C MET A 1 5.00 15.14 21.43
N TYR A 2 5.96 15.27 20.53
CA TYR A 2 6.74 14.11 20.07
C TYR A 2 7.70 13.74 21.20
N ASP A 3 7.80 12.46 21.51
CA ASP A 3 8.94 11.92 22.25
C ASP A 3 10.10 11.85 21.26
N ASP A 4 11.26 12.45 21.57
CA ASP A 4 12.47 12.52 20.70
C ASP A 4 13.12 11.14 20.44
N ARG A 5 12.32 10.10 20.24
CA ARG A 5 12.72 8.73 20.00
C ARG A 5 12.87 8.50 18.51
N VAL A 6 13.92 7.76 18.16
CA VAL A 6 14.21 7.32 16.80
C VAL A 6 14.25 5.80 16.82
N TYR A 7 13.54 5.18 15.88
CA TYR A 7 13.56 3.75 15.65
C TYR A 7 14.12 3.50 14.25
N GLU A 8 15.02 2.53 14.11
CA GLU A 8 15.67 2.24 12.83
C GLU A 8 15.59 0.75 12.52
N GLY A 9 15.05 0.43 11.34
CA GLY A 9 14.97 -0.94 10.86
C GLY A 9 14.09 -1.09 9.63
N PRO A 10 13.91 -2.32 9.13
CA PRO A 10 12.87 -2.63 8.15
C PRO A 10 11.51 -2.12 8.62
N ILE A 11 10.76 -1.54 7.70
CA ILE A 11 9.43 -0.98 7.95
C ILE A 11 8.38 -1.89 7.35
N ARG A 12 7.31 -2.15 8.09
CA ARG A 12 6.03 -2.63 7.56
C ARG A 12 5.00 -1.52 7.72
N TRP A 13 4.39 -1.13 6.62
CA TRP A 13 3.35 -0.12 6.57
C TRP A 13 1.99 -0.79 6.69
N GLY A 14 1.18 -0.36 7.65
CA GLY A 14 -0.11 -1.00 7.92
C GLY A 14 0.02 -2.51 8.10
N LYS A 15 -0.80 -3.25 7.33
CA LYS A 15 -0.78 -4.71 7.30
C LYS A 15 -0.14 -5.27 6.03
N GLU A 16 0.20 -4.44 5.06
CA GLU A 16 0.36 -4.89 3.68
C GLU A 16 1.79 -4.63 3.16
N GLU A 17 2.27 -3.38 3.21
CA GLU A 17 3.51 -2.99 2.53
C GLU A 17 4.76 -3.26 3.36
N VAL A 18 5.75 -3.86 2.72
CA VAL A 18 7.04 -4.25 3.32
C VAL A 18 8.22 -4.12 2.35
N TYR A 19 7.96 -3.99 1.05
CA TYR A 19 9.00 -3.91 0.01
C TYR A 19 9.14 -2.53 -0.59
N TRP A 20 10.35 -2.24 -1.08
CA TRP A 20 10.63 -1.02 -1.84
C TRP A 20 9.79 -0.87 -3.12
N ILE A 21 9.32 -1.98 -3.69
CA ILE A 21 8.50 -1.98 -4.90
C ILE A 21 7.00 -1.84 -4.60
N ASP A 22 6.62 -1.87 -3.33
CA ASP A 22 5.24 -1.63 -2.94
C ASP A 22 4.88 -0.17 -3.22
N ILE A 23 3.59 0.10 -3.37
CA ILE A 23 3.08 1.39 -3.81
C ILE A 23 2.55 2.16 -2.61
N PHE A 24 3.09 3.37 -2.40
CA PHE A 24 2.49 4.36 -1.52
C PHE A 24 1.46 5.18 -2.30
N ASN A 25 0.26 5.32 -1.73
CA ASN A 25 -0.88 5.99 -2.32
C ASN A 25 -1.40 7.12 -1.44
N ALA A 26 -1.70 8.25 -2.06
CA ALA A 26 -2.39 9.37 -1.45
C ALA A 26 -3.19 10.15 -2.51
N GLY A 27 -3.97 11.13 -2.08
CA GLY A 27 -4.70 12.05 -2.94
C GLY A 27 -3.90 13.32 -3.18
N LYS A 28 -4.02 13.90 -4.37
CA LYS A 28 -3.57 15.28 -4.60
C LYS A 28 -4.58 16.24 -3.98
N GLU A 29 -4.09 17.28 -3.29
CA GLU A 29 -4.94 18.30 -2.65
C GLU A 29 -5.82 19.08 -3.64
N LYS A 30 -5.35 19.24 -4.88
CA LYS A 30 -6.04 19.98 -5.93
C LYS A 30 -5.63 19.49 -7.31
N ASN A 31 -6.48 19.73 -8.29
CA ASN A 31 -6.11 19.58 -9.70
C ASN A 31 -5.72 20.94 -10.30
N PRO A 32 -4.42 21.27 -10.41
CA PRO A 32 -3.98 22.55 -10.96
C PRO A 32 -4.28 22.69 -12.46
N ASN A 33 -4.67 21.62 -13.16
CA ASN A 33 -4.94 21.66 -14.60
C ASN A 33 -6.34 22.22 -14.90
N LEU A 34 -7.26 22.26 -13.93
CA LEU A 34 -8.59 22.85 -14.12
C LEU A 34 -8.55 24.32 -14.54
N LYS A 35 -7.46 25.03 -14.20
CA LYS A 35 -7.25 26.42 -14.60
C LYS A 35 -7.09 26.60 -16.11
N PHE A 36 -6.72 25.54 -16.85
CA PHE A 36 -6.55 25.59 -18.30
C PHE A 36 -7.85 25.30 -19.06
N LEU A 37 -8.92 24.92 -18.35
CA LEU A 37 -10.21 24.64 -18.93
C LEU A 37 -11.11 25.88 -18.87
N SER A 38 -11.82 26.15 -19.96
CA SER A 38 -12.91 27.11 -20.00
C SER A 38 -14.11 26.63 -19.16
N SER A 39 -15.02 27.54 -18.81
CA SER A 39 -16.23 27.18 -18.05
C SER A 39 -17.03 26.09 -18.76
N ARG A 40 -17.20 26.17 -20.09
CA ARG A 40 -17.90 25.16 -20.88
C ARG A 40 -17.23 23.78 -20.82
N GLU A 41 -15.90 23.75 -20.82
CA GLU A 41 -15.16 22.48 -20.70
C GLU A 41 -15.25 21.89 -19.30
N ARG A 42 -15.33 22.74 -18.25
CA ARG A 42 -15.58 22.27 -16.88
C ARG A 42 -17.01 21.73 -16.71
N ASP A 43 -18.00 22.45 -17.22
CA ASP A 43 -19.40 22.01 -17.19
C ASP A 43 -19.58 20.68 -17.93
N ASP A 44 -18.88 20.49 -19.06
CA ASP A 44 -18.90 19.25 -19.81
C ASP A 44 -18.21 18.10 -19.07
N LEU A 45 -17.09 18.36 -18.37
CA LEU A 45 -16.44 17.36 -17.51
C LEU A 45 -17.34 16.92 -16.36
N GLU A 46 -18.00 17.86 -15.68
CA GLU A 46 -18.93 17.59 -14.58
C GLU A 46 -20.13 16.76 -15.06
N ARG A 47 -20.69 17.11 -16.22
CA ARG A 47 -21.76 16.33 -16.85
C ARG A 47 -21.32 14.90 -17.17
N ARG A 48 -20.15 14.71 -17.77
CA ARG A 48 -19.60 13.38 -18.08
C ARG A 48 -19.37 12.55 -16.81
N GLN A 49 -18.90 13.16 -15.73
CA GLN A 49 -18.73 12.50 -14.44
C GLN A 49 -20.09 12.03 -13.88
N SER A 50 -21.12 12.86 -13.95
CA SER A 50 -22.48 12.52 -13.52
C SER A 50 -23.09 11.36 -14.33
N GLU A 51 -22.83 11.31 -15.65
CA GLU A 51 -23.30 10.24 -16.54
C GLU A 51 -22.56 8.90 -16.32
N TRP A 52 -21.27 8.96 -15.96
CA TRP A 52 -20.44 7.77 -15.66
C TRP A 52 -20.60 7.23 -14.23
N GLY A 53 -21.16 8.02 -13.31
CA GLY A 53 -21.37 7.66 -11.90
C GLY A 53 -22.29 6.45 -11.67
N TYR A 54 -22.97 5.94 -12.70
CA TYR A 54 -23.86 4.79 -12.61
C TYR A 54 -23.23 3.44 -13.04
N TRP A 55 -22.03 3.44 -13.64
CA TRP A 55 -21.36 2.22 -14.16
C TRP A 55 -19.84 2.16 -13.89
N GLY A 56 -19.26 3.11 -13.15
CA GLY A 56 -17.81 3.34 -13.08
C GLY A 56 -17.03 2.67 -11.94
N SER A 57 -17.63 1.82 -11.10
CA SER A 57 -16.97 1.19 -9.95
C SER A 57 -16.21 -0.10 -10.32
N SER A 58 -15.46 -0.09 -11.43
CA SER A 58 -14.66 -1.24 -11.85
C SER A 58 -13.22 -1.10 -11.36
N PHE A 59 -12.73 -2.11 -10.65
CA PHE A 59 -11.36 -2.33 -10.15
C PHE A 59 -10.19 -1.78 -11.02
N TRP A 60 -10.34 -1.68 -12.34
CA TRP A 60 -9.33 -1.12 -13.25
C TRP A 60 -9.13 0.40 -13.13
N THR A 61 -10.18 1.20 -12.89
CA THR A 61 -10.07 2.68 -12.81
C THR A 61 -9.30 3.12 -11.57
N LYS A 62 -9.42 2.37 -10.47
CA LYS A 62 -8.68 2.60 -9.23
C LYS A 62 -7.18 2.29 -9.38
N TRP A 63 -6.81 1.32 -10.21
CA TRP A 63 -5.41 0.93 -10.43
C TRP A 63 -4.63 1.88 -11.35
N VAL A 64 -5.30 2.58 -12.28
CA VAL A 64 -4.65 3.57 -13.18
C VAL A 64 -4.68 5.01 -12.64
N GLY A 65 -5.00 5.20 -11.36
CA GLY A 65 -5.05 6.52 -10.71
C GLY A 65 -6.20 7.41 -11.19
N ALA A 66 -7.22 6.81 -11.81
CA ALA A 66 -8.43 7.47 -12.28
C ALA A 66 -9.55 7.31 -11.24
N ASP A 67 -9.27 7.71 -9.99
CA ASP A 67 -10.33 7.90 -9.01
C ASP A 67 -10.97 9.27 -9.26
N TRP A 68 -12.22 9.25 -9.71
CA TRP A 68 -13.05 10.44 -9.94
C TRP A 68 -14.12 10.55 -8.83
N GLY A 69 -13.83 10.02 -7.65
CA GLY A 69 -14.74 9.85 -6.53
C GLY A 69 -14.62 10.91 -5.46
N ASN A 70 -14.97 12.16 -5.78
CA ASN A 70 -15.61 13.01 -4.79
C ASN A 70 -16.57 13.95 -5.52
N GLY A 71 -17.85 13.91 -5.17
CA GLY A 71 -18.96 14.62 -5.84
C GLY A 71 -18.91 16.15 -5.73
N ASN A 72 -17.73 16.73 -5.54
CA ASN A 72 -17.49 18.16 -5.38
C ASN A 72 -16.89 18.84 -6.62
N GLY A 73 -16.73 18.14 -7.75
CA GLY A 73 -16.21 18.74 -8.99
C GLY A 73 -14.73 19.16 -8.91
N ASP A 74 -13.97 18.64 -7.94
CA ASP A 74 -12.56 19.00 -7.72
C ASP A 74 -11.59 18.25 -8.66
N PHE A 75 -12.07 17.17 -9.31
CA PHE A 75 -11.33 16.34 -10.28
C PHE A 75 -9.88 16.02 -9.84
N THR A 76 -9.65 15.80 -8.55
CA THR A 76 -8.34 15.49 -7.98
C THR A 76 -7.90 14.10 -8.44
N HIS A 77 -6.58 13.92 -8.61
CA HIS A 77 -6.03 12.63 -9.04
C HIS A 77 -5.29 11.97 -7.88
N GLN A 78 -5.18 10.64 -7.94
CA GLN A 78 -4.32 9.87 -7.07
C GLN A 78 -2.84 10.25 -7.30
N PHE A 79 -2.10 10.28 -6.22
CA PHE A 79 -0.65 10.19 -6.19
C PHE A 79 -0.27 8.75 -5.83
N SER A 80 0.60 8.15 -6.65
CA SER A 80 1.17 6.83 -6.42
C SER A 80 2.66 6.87 -6.75
N CYS A 81 3.48 6.23 -5.92
CA CYS A 81 4.90 6.03 -6.17
C CYS A 81 5.38 4.76 -5.46
N GLN A 82 6.52 4.22 -5.87
CA GLN A 82 7.13 3.11 -5.13
C GLN A 82 7.76 3.61 -3.83
N PHE A 83 7.71 2.81 -2.76
CA PHE A 83 8.40 3.16 -1.51
C PHE A 83 9.90 3.43 -1.70
N GLY A 84 10.53 2.76 -2.67
CA GLY A 84 11.94 2.97 -3.03
C GLY A 84 12.23 4.34 -3.67
N GLU A 85 11.21 5.05 -4.15
CA GLU A 85 11.33 6.40 -4.69
C GLU A 85 11.20 7.48 -3.62
N LEU A 86 10.71 7.11 -2.44
CA LEU A 86 10.53 8.01 -1.31
C LEU A 86 11.87 8.27 -0.63
N LYS A 87 12.09 9.53 -0.26
CA LYS A 87 13.20 9.97 0.60
C LYS A 87 12.70 10.25 2.00
N SER A 88 11.57 10.94 2.13
CA SER A 88 10.93 11.14 3.42
C SER A 88 9.42 11.32 3.33
N ILE A 89 8.75 10.99 4.43
CA ILE A 89 7.34 11.25 4.69
C ILE A 89 7.24 12.03 6.00
N GLU A 90 6.50 13.13 5.99
CA GLU A 90 6.23 13.98 7.16
C GLU A 90 4.71 14.12 7.31
N PRO A 91 4.09 13.39 8.24
CA PRO A 91 2.69 13.55 8.56
C PRO A 91 2.38 14.99 8.99
N ASP A 92 1.32 15.56 8.44
CA ASP A 92 0.78 16.86 8.84
C ASP A 92 -0.66 16.66 9.36
N GLY A 93 -0.75 16.49 10.68
CA GLY A 93 -1.99 16.11 11.34
C GLY A 93 -2.48 14.72 10.92
N ARG A 94 -3.81 14.55 10.84
CA ARG A 94 -4.44 13.26 10.52
C ARG A 94 -4.67 13.02 9.03
N LYS A 95 -4.71 14.09 8.24
CA LYS A 95 -5.22 14.06 6.87
C LYS A 95 -4.20 14.48 5.82
N TYR A 96 -3.15 15.20 6.21
CA TYR A 96 -2.16 15.69 5.26
C TYR A 96 -0.83 14.99 5.47
N VAL A 97 -0.07 14.93 4.40
CA VAL A 97 1.26 14.34 4.41
C VAL A 97 2.14 15.07 3.41
N ASN A 98 3.34 15.41 3.84
CA ASN A 98 4.37 15.96 2.98
C ASN A 98 5.32 14.83 2.59
N VAL A 99 5.54 14.68 1.28
CA VAL A 99 6.40 13.64 0.71
C VAL A 99 7.54 14.30 -0.05
N GLU A 100 8.76 13.82 0.18
CA GLU A 100 9.93 14.15 -0.63
C GLU A 100 10.41 12.88 -1.34
N LEU A 101 10.59 12.95 -2.66
CA LEU A 101 11.17 11.87 -3.46
C LEU A 101 12.71 11.93 -3.44
N GLN A 102 13.36 10.82 -3.77
CA GLN A 102 14.82 10.71 -3.88
C GLN A 102 15.44 11.76 -4.84
N ASN A 103 14.69 12.20 -5.85
CA ASN A 103 15.12 13.25 -6.78
C ASN A 103 14.93 14.70 -6.24
N GLY A 104 14.44 14.86 -5.02
CA GLY A 104 14.19 16.15 -4.37
C GLY A 104 12.82 16.77 -4.68
N THR A 105 11.98 16.15 -5.51
CA THR A 105 10.61 16.61 -5.77
C THR A 105 9.76 16.48 -4.50
N LYS A 106 8.96 17.51 -4.20
CA LYS A 106 8.13 17.56 -3.01
C LYS A 106 6.65 17.64 -3.36
N PHE A 107 5.83 16.94 -2.58
CA PHE A 107 4.38 16.94 -2.70
C PHE A 107 3.73 17.16 -1.33
N SER A 108 2.73 18.04 -1.27
CA SER A 108 1.77 18.08 -0.18
C SER A 108 0.51 17.35 -0.66
N LEU A 109 0.13 16.33 0.09
CA LEU A 109 -0.86 15.33 -0.30
C LEU A 109 -1.93 15.20 0.78
N LEU A 110 -3.11 14.78 0.35
CA LEU A 110 -4.27 14.50 1.19
C LEU A 110 -4.44 12.98 1.32
N GLY A 111 -4.56 12.47 2.54
CA GLY A 111 -4.80 11.05 2.81
C GLY A 111 -6.24 10.58 2.59
N GLU A 112 -7.19 11.50 2.47
CA GLU A 112 -8.61 11.17 2.34
C GLU A 112 -8.87 10.41 1.03
N GLY A 113 -9.49 9.22 1.14
CA GLY A 113 -9.81 8.34 0.00
C GLY A 113 -8.76 7.24 -0.30
N TYR A 114 -7.62 7.23 0.39
CA TYR A 114 -6.53 6.27 0.15
C TYR A 114 -6.10 5.58 1.45
N ASN A 115 -5.55 4.37 1.31
CA ASN A 115 -5.34 3.49 2.46
C ASN A 115 -4.06 3.81 3.24
N ASP A 116 -3.01 4.38 2.62
CA ASP A 116 -1.67 4.40 3.25
C ASP A 116 -1.46 5.54 4.25
N VAL A 117 -2.12 6.69 4.05
CA VAL A 117 -2.00 7.84 4.96
C VAL A 117 -2.87 7.61 6.20
N GLY A 118 -2.27 7.68 7.38
CA GLY A 118 -2.99 7.45 8.63
C GLY A 118 -2.81 6.06 9.24
N LEU A 119 -2.08 5.17 8.57
CA LEU A 119 -1.84 3.82 9.07
C LEU A 119 -0.73 3.79 10.13
N GLU A 120 -0.85 2.79 11.01
CA GLU A 120 0.24 2.38 11.90
C GLU A 120 1.44 1.91 11.07
N ILE A 121 2.63 2.22 11.57
CA ILE A 121 3.88 1.71 11.03
C ILE A 121 4.51 0.77 12.06
N ARG A 122 5.02 -0.36 11.59
CA ARG A 122 5.82 -1.28 12.39
C ARG A 122 7.26 -1.21 11.94
N ILE A 123 8.18 -1.22 12.89
CA ILE A 123 9.62 -1.16 12.64
C ILE A 123 10.29 -2.33 13.36
N MET A 124 11.09 -3.12 12.62
CA MET A 124 11.97 -4.12 13.24
C MET A 124 13.24 -3.45 13.72
N ASP A 125 13.16 -2.78 14.87
CA ASP A 125 14.29 -2.14 15.53
C ASP A 125 15.34 -3.17 15.96
N LYS A 126 16.61 -2.80 15.87
CA LYS A 126 17.73 -3.69 16.19
C LYS A 126 17.74 -4.09 17.67
N GLU A 127 17.43 -3.16 18.57
CA GLU A 127 17.57 -3.34 20.01
C GLU A 127 16.23 -3.75 20.64
N MET A 128 15.12 -3.15 20.20
CA MET A 128 13.81 -3.35 20.81
C MET A 128 12.97 -4.46 20.17
N GLY A 129 13.38 -4.97 19.00
CA GLY A 129 12.56 -5.89 18.21
C GLY A 129 11.45 -5.13 17.47
N GLN A 130 10.24 -5.69 17.42
CA GLN A 130 9.12 -5.03 16.73
C GLN A 130 8.60 -3.86 17.56
N VAL A 131 8.65 -2.66 16.99
CA VAL A 131 8.06 -1.44 17.53
C VAL A 131 6.89 -1.01 16.66
N GLU A 132 5.76 -0.70 17.27
CA GLU A 132 4.56 -0.22 16.58
C GLU A 132 4.35 1.26 16.89
N VAL A 133 4.15 2.08 15.85
CA VAL A 133 4.04 3.54 15.96
C VAL A 133 2.79 4.01 15.23
N GLU A 134 1.87 4.61 15.99
CA GLU A 134 0.67 5.23 15.45
C GLU A 134 1.03 6.45 14.58
N TRP A 135 0.29 6.66 13.48
CA TRP A 135 0.51 7.75 12.52
C TRP A 135 0.65 9.14 13.15
N ASN A 136 -0.24 9.45 14.10
CA ASN A 136 -0.29 10.74 14.81
C ASN A 136 0.93 10.99 15.72
N ARG A 137 1.76 9.97 15.98
CA ARG A 137 3.00 10.06 16.76
C ARG A 137 4.24 10.18 15.88
N ILE A 138 4.09 10.02 14.57
CA ILE A 138 5.20 10.11 13.63
C ILE A 138 5.43 11.58 13.29
N GLN A 139 6.64 12.06 13.56
CA GLN A 139 7.08 13.36 13.07
C GLN A 139 7.63 13.24 11.64
N LYS A 140 8.44 12.22 11.39
CA LYS A 140 9.11 11.99 10.11
C LYS A 140 9.48 10.52 9.94
N VAL A 141 9.34 10.02 8.72
CA VAL A 141 9.93 8.76 8.25
C VAL A 141 11.00 9.11 7.23
N GLU A 142 12.21 8.60 7.41
CA GLU A 142 13.31 8.77 6.45
C GLU A 142 13.67 7.42 5.82
N PHE A 143 13.64 7.36 4.49
CA PHE A 143 13.95 6.15 3.75
C PHE A 143 15.42 6.15 3.33
N ILE A 144 16.17 5.23 3.90
CA ILE A 144 17.61 5.07 3.67
C ILE A 144 17.91 3.78 2.92
N LYS A 145 19.10 3.71 2.33
CA LYS A 145 19.57 2.51 1.63
C LYS A 145 19.62 1.32 2.60
N THR A 146 19.09 0.19 2.16
CA THR A 146 19.13 -1.06 2.93
C THR A 146 20.57 -1.40 3.36
N PRO A 147 20.83 -1.60 4.66
CA PRO A 147 22.15 -2.02 5.14
C PRO A 147 22.51 -3.40 4.60
N LYS A 148 23.82 -3.68 4.49
CA LYS A 148 24.31 -4.98 3.97
C LYS A 148 23.85 -6.18 4.80
N ARG A 149 23.56 -5.96 6.08
CA ARG A 149 23.07 -6.97 7.01
C ARG A 149 21.86 -6.38 7.73
N ILE A 150 20.75 -7.10 7.67
CA ILE A 150 19.56 -6.86 8.47
C ILE A 150 19.47 -8.01 9.46
N GLU A 151 19.51 -7.69 10.74
CA GLU A 151 19.47 -8.69 11.83
C GLU A 151 18.04 -9.11 12.12
N ASN A 152 17.12 -8.14 12.23
CA ASN A 152 15.71 -8.36 12.53
C ASN A 152 14.85 -8.12 11.29
N LYS A 153 14.02 -9.09 10.91
CA LYS A 153 13.11 -9.02 9.77
C LYS A 153 11.72 -9.45 10.21
N PHE A 154 10.68 -8.92 9.55
CA PHE A 154 9.32 -9.41 9.75
C PHE A 154 9.16 -10.86 9.29
N GLY A 155 9.82 -11.23 8.19
CA GLY A 155 9.78 -12.58 7.61
C GLY A 155 10.63 -12.64 6.35
N ASN A 156 10.64 -13.81 5.70
CA ASN A 156 11.29 -14.00 4.40
C ASN A 156 10.29 -13.73 3.28
N PRO A 157 10.72 -13.16 2.15
CA PRO A 157 9.85 -13.04 0.99
C PRO A 157 9.28 -14.37 0.53
N LEU A 158 8.00 -14.39 0.17
CA LEU A 158 7.41 -15.56 -0.46
C LEU A 158 8.01 -15.73 -1.85
N TYR A 159 8.59 -16.90 -2.10
CA TYR A 159 9.21 -17.25 -3.37
C TYR A 159 8.82 -18.67 -3.73
N GLY A 160 8.34 -18.87 -4.95
CA GLY A 160 7.86 -20.18 -5.37
C GLY A 160 7.49 -20.23 -6.84
N THR A 161 6.79 -21.30 -7.21
CA THR A 161 6.31 -21.53 -8.57
C THR A 161 4.79 -21.58 -8.58
N VAL A 162 4.18 -20.73 -9.40
CA VAL A 162 2.75 -20.76 -9.69
C VAL A 162 2.53 -21.50 -10.99
N GLU A 163 1.68 -22.52 -10.98
CA GLU A 163 1.21 -23.20 -12.18
C GLU A 163 -0.18 -22.68 -12.55
N ALA A 164 -0.30 -22.05 -13.72
CA ALA A 164 -1.55 -21.49 -14.22
C ALA A 164 -1.65 -21.66 -15.73
N TYR A 165 -2.83 -22.07 -16.22
CA TYR A 165 -3.09 -22.28 -17.65
C TYR A 165 -2.06 -23.20 -18.34
N GLY A 166 -1.60 -24.24 -17.64
CA GLY A 166 -0.57 -25.18 -18.13
C GLY A 166 0.84 -24.58 -18.25
N LYS A 167 1.08 -23.40 -17.68
CA LYS A 167 2.38 -22.72 -17.63
C LYS A 167 2.87 -22.60 -16.20
N LYS A 168 4.20 -22.56 -16.04
CA LYS A 168 4.87 -22.37 -14.75
C LYS A 168 5.57 -21.01 -14.71
N PHE A 169 5.35 -20.28 -13.63
CA PHE A 169 5.97 -18.99 -13.36
C PHE A 169 6.70 -19.08 -12.02
N THR A 170 8.00 -18.80 -12.00
CA THR A 170 8.81 -18.86 -10.77
C THR A 170 9.29 -17.46 -10.42
N GLY A 171 9.08 -17.06 -9.16
CA GLY A 171 9.44 -15.73 -8.70
C GLY A 171 8.93 -15.44 -7.30
N TYR A 172 8.97 -14.16 -6.93
CA TYR A 172 8.32 -13.67 -5.72
C TYR A 172 6.80 -13.76 -5.87
N ILE A 173 6.13 -14.09 -4.77
CA ILE A 173 4.68 -14.28 -4.70
C ILE A 173 4.11 -13.20 -3.79
N GLN A 174 3.05 -12.56 -4.28
CA GLN A 174 2.12 -11.77 -3.47
C GLN A 174 0.77 -12.50 -3.58
N TRP A 175 0.24 -12.95 -2.45
CA TRP A 175 -1.05 -13.61 -2.37
C TRP A 175 -2.10 -12.58 -1.96
N ASP A 176 -3.27 -12.63 -2.62
CA ASP A 176 -4.46 -11.79 -2.42
C ASP A 176 -4.19 -10.30 -2.10
N HIS A 177 -3.13 -9.75 -2.68
CA HIS A 177 -2.55 -8.44 -2.37
C HIS A 177 -1.95 -8.26 -0.97
N ASP A 178 -2.36 -8.99 0.06
CA ASP A 178 -1.98 -8.68 1.45
C ASP A 178 -0.79 -9.52 1.96
N GLU A 179 -0.67 -10.78 1.56
CA GLU A 179 0.38 -11.67 2.07
C GLU A 179 1.60 -11.75 1.14
N ARG A 180 2.75 -11.39 1.68
CA ARG A 180 3.98 -11.16 0.91
C ARG A 180 5.22 -11.73 1.59
N ILE A 181 5.14 -12.04 2.89
CA ILE A 181 6.23 -12.64 3.68
C ILE A 181 5.80 -13.91 4.42
N SER A 182 6.79 -14.70 4.83
CA SER A 182 6.62 -16.02 5.46
C SER A 182 5.83 -16.01 6.77
N THR A 183 5.74 -14.88 7.46
CA THR A 183 4.99 -14.74 8.73
C THR A 183 3.57 -14.23 8.53
N ASP A 184 3.23 -13.82 7.31
CA ASP A 184 1.84 -13.49 6.97
C ASP A 184 1.01 -14.77 7.01
N LYS A 185 -0.29 -14.64 7.28
CA LYS A 185 -1.15 -15.79 7.54
C LYS A 185 -2.18 -15.94 6.44
N LEU A 186 -2.32 -17.17 5.96
CA LEU A 186 -3.45 -17.59 5.17
C LEU A 186 -4.58 -17.97 6.12
N ASP A 187 -5.66 -17.21 6.08
CA ASP A 187 -6.87 -17.48 6.86
C ASP A 187 -7.91 -18.22 5.99
N GLY A 188 -8.67 -19.14 6.60
CA GLY A 188 -9.76 -19.84 5.92
C GLY A 188 -10.50 -20.83 6.82
N ASP A 189 -11.59 -21.39 6.35
CA ASP A 189 -12.43 -22.31 7.13
C ASP A 189 -12.18 -23.78 6.76
N SER A 190 -12.20 -24.66 7.75
CA SER A 190 -12.13 -26.12 7.59
C SER A 190 -13.28 -26.84 8.29
N GLU A 191 -13.39 -28.16 8.10
CA GLU A 191 -14.38 -28.99 8.83
C GLU A 191 -14.16 -28.95 10.35
N ASP A 192 -12.91 -28.73 10.78
CA ASP A 192 -12.52 -28.63 12.19
C ASP A 192 -12.59 -27.19 12.75
N GLY A 193 -12.97 -26.21 11.91
CA GLY A 193 -13.11 -24.79 12.27
C GLY A 193 -12.14 -23.87 11.54
N ASP A 194 -12.04 -22.63 12.03
CA ASP A 194 -11.22 -21.56 11.46
C ASP A 194 -9.73 -21.93 11.51
N LEU A 195 -9.03 -21.72 10.40
CA LEU A 195 -7.60 -21.93 10.24
C LEU A 195 -6.91 -20.61 9.98
N SER A 196 -5.73 -20.45 10.59
CA SER A 196 -4.82 -19.32 10.37
C SER A 196 -3.40 -19.86 10.31
N ILE A 197 -2.85 -19.98 9.11
CA ILE A 197 -1.59 -20.69 8.84
C ILE A 197 -0.56 -19.71 8.30
N GLU A 198 0.61 -19.61 8.96
CA GLU A 198 1.72 -18.82 8.43
C GLU A 198 2.18 -19.34 7.07
N MET A 199 2.29 -18.45 6.08
CA MET A 199 2.68 -18.77 4.71
C MET A 199 4.01 -19.54 4.63
N GLY A 200 4.95 -19.27 5.54
CA GLY A 200 6.23 -19.97 5.64
C GLY A 200 6.15 -21.44 6.04
N LYS A 201 5.00 -21.89 6.55
CA LYS A 201 4.71 -23.30 6.86
C LYS A 201 4.04 -24.03 5.71
N ILE A 202 3.63 -23.33 4.65
CA ILE A 202 2.89 -23.90 3.54
C ILE A 202 3.88 -24.36 2.45
N LYS A 203 3.81 -25.64 2.09
CA LYS A 203 4.57 -26.22 0.97
C LYS A 203 3.88 -26.03 -0.37
N SER A 204 2.56 -26.17 -0.40
CA SER A 204 1.77 -25.99 -1.62
C SER A 204 0.31 -25.66 -1.33
N ILE A 205 -0.29 -24.89 -2.23
CA ILE A 205 -1.72 -24.61 -2.26
C ILE A 205 -2.22 -25.03 -3.64
N GLU A 206 -3.23 -25.89 -3.67
CA GLU A 206 -3.87 -26.34 -4.90
C GLU A 206 -5.36 -26.01 -4.87
N ARG A 207 -5.87 -25.41 -5.95
CA ARG A 207 -7.30 -25.13 -6.07
C ARG A 207 -8.07 -26.43 -6.30
N THR A 208 -9.04 -26.73 -5.43
CA THR A 208 -9.93 -27.89 -5.52
C THR A 208 -11.39 -27.43 -5.59
N GLY A 209 -11.85 -27.13 -6.81
CA GLY A 209 -13.18 -26.58 -7.04
C GLY A 209 -13.34 -25.17 -6.45
N GLY A 210 -14.22 -25.04 -5.46
CA GLY A 210 -14.44 -23.82 -4.67
C GLY A 210 -13.65 -23.75 -3.37
N ARG A 211 -12.72 -24.68 -3.14
CA ARG A 211 -11.85 -24.76 -1.96
C ARG A 211 -10.39 -24.80 -2.37
N SER A 212 -9.50 -24.80 -1.39
CA SER A 212 -8.07 -24.99 -1.55
C SER A 212 -7.60 -26.18 -0.73
N LEU A 213 -6.74 -27.00 -1.30
CA LEU A 213 -5.97 -28.01 -0.60
C LEU A 213 -4.63 -27.39 -0.19
N VAL A 214 -4.38 -27.28 1.11
CA VAL A 214 -3.14 -26.72 1.67
C VAL A 214 -2.29 -27.84 2.24
N VAL A 215 -1.03 -27.90 1.83
CA VAL A 215 -0.04 -28.86 2.34
C VAL A 215 1.02 -28.10 3.12
N LEU A 216 1.35 -28.58 4.32
CA LEU A 216 2.38 -28.02 5.22
C LEU A 216 3.70 -28.80 5.13
#